data_AF-A0A7X2S7T7-F1
#
_entry.id   AF-A0A7X2S7T7-F1
#
_cell.length_a   1.000
_cell.length_b   1.000
_cell.length_c   1.000
_cell.angle_alpha   90.00
_cell.angle_beta   90.00
_cell.angle_gamma   90.00
#
_symmetry.space_group_name_H-M   'P 1'
#
loop_
_entity.id
_entity.type
_entity.pdbx_description
1 polymer ?
#
loop_
_entity_poly.entity_id
_entity_poly.type
_entity_poly.pdbx_seq_one_letter_code
_entity_poly.pdbx_strand_id
1 'polypeptide(L)'
;MKKSALLLWVSSIFLLSSCSFSSSGTYYIHFPKETSPALSDYIRERNTQGSENLLRKTDGSYIISRRNLNDEKNMDYYSYSERDLTNLYSPILKGDHAFEDINTLMGTFKENLWDPIENPIYNRLPLISIENDNQLNIKTSTASKVLNLQQLSNNKITTQDELVINMISSNKQGFVLEMRIPIKKMVFYLFSFNNFSSSDVINKEEFENGTHSERMKKYVLLFKKDDKQEYVSFLNQIFSVKNNAVFQVRNGDLISMDGMFVYLNGTFEGISEGKQKIQTIKDYAESNDQYHAAFNLDYGAIAKELDLKTSGKPNTSIQYFNKDYVVIKIIYNGIIWGQAGAPTVIVDLQKDKEKPDFYLFGLAS
;
A
#
# COMPACT_ATOMS: atom_id res chain seq x y z
N MET A 1 -45.61 -30.64 45.06
CA MET A 1 -45.13 -30.63 43.67
C MET A 1 -45.68 -29.40 42.95
N LYS A 2 -44.86 -28.78 42.10
CA LYS A 2 -45.11 -27.54 41.32
C LYS A 2 -45.05 -26.22 42.10
N LYS A 3 -43.90 -25.54 42.00
CA LYS A 3 -43.76 -24.08 41.84
C LYS A 3 -42.28 -23.78 41.51
N SER A 4 -41.85 -24.21 40.32
CA SER A 4 -40.53 -23.93 39.75
C SER A 4 -40.69 -23.52 38.28
N ALA A 5 -41.58 -22.55 38.02
CA ALA A 5 -41.91 -22.11 36.67
C ALA A 5 -42.16 -20.59 36.60
N LEU A 6 -41.46 -19.81 37.42
CA LEU A 6 -41.57 -18.34 37.41
C LEU A 6 -40.20 -17.62 37.49
N LEU A 7 -39.13 -18.29 37.07
CA LEU A 7 -37.78 -17.69 36.98
C LEU A 7 -37.09 -17.91 35.62
N LEU A 8 -37.85 -18.36 34.61
CA LEU A 8 -37.37 -18.64 33.25
C LEU A 8 -37.97 -17.69 32.20
N TRP A 9 -38.66 -16.63 32.63
CA TRP A 9 -39.35 -15.68 31.73
C TRP A 9 -38.83 -14.23 31.80
N VAL A 10 -37.75 -14.00 32.54
CA VAL A 10 -37.06 -12.68 32.58
C VAL A 10 -35.64 -12.75 31.99
N SER A 11 -35.07 -13.95 31.80
CA SER A 11 -33.79 -14.14 31.12
C SER A 11 -33.89 -14.15 29.59
N SER A 12 -35.09 -14.19 29.01
CA SER A 12 -35.30 -14.23 27.54
C SER A 12 -35.66 -12.85 26.94
N ILE A 13 -35.76 -11.80 27.75
CA ILE A 13 -36.08 -10.43 27.28
C ILE A 13 -34.84 -9.54 27.21
N PHE A 14 -33.71 -9.94 27.84
CA PHE A 14 -32.42 -9.24 27.71
C PHE A 14 -31.53 -9.75 26.55
N LEU A 15 -32.03 -10.66 25.70
CA LEU A 15 -31.35 -11.15 24.50
C LEU A 15 -31.98 -10.64 23.18
N LEU A 16 -32.93 -9.71 23.24
CA LEU A 16 -33.56 -9.08 22.06
C LEU A 16 -33.24 -7.59 21.91
N SER A 17 -32.21 -7.11 22.62
CA SER A 17 -31.45 -5.93 22.21
C SER A 17 -30.12 -6.35 21.56
N SER A 18 -30.16 -7.39 20.70
CA SER A 18 -29.42 -7.28 19.46
C SER A 18 -30.03 -6.08 18.74
N CYS A 19 -29.49 -4.90 19.04
CA CYS A 19 -29.66 -3.73 18.22
C CYS A 19 -29.38 -4.21 16.80
N SER A 20 -30.44 -4.37 16.02
CA SER A 20 -30.40 -4.49 14.59
C SER A 20 -29.58 -3.29 14.13
N PHE A 21 -28.27 -3.50 13.96
CA PHE A 21 -27.38 -2.48 13.47
C PHE A 21 -27.86 -2.22 12.07
N SER A 22 -28.61 -1.13 11.90
CA SER A 22 -29.07 -0.67 10.60
C SER A 22 -27.82 -0.54 9.73
N SER A 23 -27.75 -1.35 8.68
CA SER A 23 -26.88 -1.07 7.54
C SER A 23 -27.18 0.36 7.09
N SER A 24 -26.26 1.10 6.52
CA SER A 24 -24.85 0.93 6.18
C SER A 24 -24.44 2.36 5.78
N GLY A 25 -23.17 2.64 5.54
CA GLY A 25 -22.76 3.99 5.16
C GLY A 25 -23.53 4.59 3.96
N THR A 26 -23.35 5.88 3.71
CA THR A 26 -24.08 6.56 2.62
C THR A 26 -23.58 6.09 1.26
N TYR A 27 -24.43 5.65 0.36
CA TYR A 27 -24.04 5.24 -0.99
C TYR A 27 -24.21 6.37 -2.00
N TYR A 28 -23.23 6.50 -2.89
CA TYR A 28 -23.21 7.44 -4.00
C TYR A 28 -22.88 6.71 -5.29
N ILE A 29 -23.78 6.73 -6.28
CA ILE A 29 -23.58 6.09 -7.59
C ILE A 29 -22.83 7.06 -8.52
N HIS A 30 -21.66 7.50 -8.09
CA HIS A 30 -20.73 8.31 -8.86
C HIS A 30 -19.34 8.30 -8.20
N PHE A 31 -18.34 8.74 -8.94
CA PHE A 31 -17.00 9.02 -8.40
C PHE A 31 -17.04 10.22 -7.43
N PRO A 32 -16.15 10.32 -6.42
CA PRO A 32 -16.05 11.50 -5.56
C PRO A 32 -15.99 12.80 -6.38
N LYS A 33 -16.74 13.81 -5.94
CA LYS A 33 -16.88 15.11 -6.64
C LYS A 33 -15.98 16.20 -6.08
N GLU A 34 -15.32 15.95 -4.96
CA GLU A 34 -14.41 16.87 -4.28
C GLU A 34 -12.99 16.29 -4.21
N THR A 35 -11.98 17.17 -4.17
CA THR A 35 -10.60 16.75 -3.99
C THR A 35 -10.34 16.39 -2.54
N SER A 36 -9.46 15.42 -2.32
CA SER A 36 -8.97 15.08 -0.99
C SER A 36 -7.56 14.50 -1.08
N PRO A 37 -6.73 14.61 -0.03
CA PRO A 37 -5.42 13.98 -0.01
C PRO A 37 -5.47 12.46 -0.24
N ALA A 38 -6.53 11.80 0.26
CA ALA A 38 -6.74 10.37 0.07
C ALA A 38 -7.06 10.03 -1.40
N LEU A 39 -7.86 10.89 -2.06
CA LEU A 39 -8.15 10.75 -3.48
C LEU A 39 -6.91 10.94 -4.35
N SER A 40 -6.09 11.94 -4.05
CA SER A 40 -4.80 12.15 -4.73
C SER A 40 -3.90 10.93 -4.60
N ASP A 41 -3.76 10.36 -3.40
CA ASP A 41 -2.95 9.16 -3.19
C ASP A 41 -3.49 7.97 -3.99
N TYR A 42 -4.82 7.76 -4.01
CA TYR A 42 -5.45 6.73 -4.83
C TYR A 42 -5.21 6.94 -6.34
N ILE A 43 -5.44 8.17 -6.84
CA ILE A 43 -5.24 8.51 -8.25
C ILE A 43 -3.78 8.27 -8.66
N ARG A 44 -2.81 8.67 -7.82
CA ARG A 44 -1.39 8.36 -8.07
C ARG A 44 -1.16 6.86 -8.19
N GLU A 45 -1.51 6.08 -7.17
CA GLU A 45 -1.24 4.63 -7.18
C GLU A 45 -1.91 3.93 -8.36
N ARG A 46 -3.16 4.30 -8.66
CA ARG A 46 -3.94 3.70 -9.76
C ARG A 46 -3.34 4.00 -11.13
N ASN A 47 -2.84 5.21 -11.35
CA ASN A 47 -2.35 5.66 -12.66
C ASN A 47 -0.87 5.35 -12.90
N THR A 48 -0.09 5.15 -11.84
CA THR A 48 1.32 4.75 -11.98
C THR A 48 1.46 3.25 -12.17
N GLN A 49 0.49 2.45 -11.72
CA GLN A 49 0.50 0.97 -11.82
C GLN A 49 1.82 0.34 -11.33
N GLY A 50 2.40 0.93 -10.28
CA GLY A 50 3.67 0.47 -9.72
C GLY A 50 4.88 0.70 -10.63
N SER A 51 4.80 1.64 -11.58
CA SER A 51 5.93 2.07 -12.40
C SER A 51 6.78 3.17 -11.76
N GLU A 52 6.44 3.58 -10.55
CA GLU A 52 7.26 4.44 -9.68
C GLU A 52 7.38 3.80 -8.30
N ASN A 53 8.41 4.21 -7.55
CA ASN A 53 8.48 4.01 -6.11
C ASN A 53 8.42 5.38 -5.43
N LEU A 54 7.45 5.57 -4.53
CA LEU A 54 7.35 6.78 -3.72
C LEU A 54 8.44 6.78 -2.64
N LEU A 55 9.38 7.71 -2.75
CA LEU A 55 10.51 7.82 -1.82
C LEU A 55 10.18 8.77 -0.67
N ARG A 56 9.49 9.88 -0.96
CA ARG A 56 9.16 10.91 0.03
C ARG A 56 7.89 11.67 -0.36
N LYS A 57 7.04 11.95 0.62
CA LYS A 57 5.92 12.90 0.55
C LYS A 57 6.07 13.89 1.70
N THR A 58 6.37 15.15 1.41
CA THR A 58 6.59 16.19 2.43
C THR A 58 6.15 17.54 1.89
N ASP A 59 5.43 18.32 2.70
CA ASP A 59 4.97 19.67 2.35
C ASP A 59 4.21 19.75 1.02
N GLY A 60 3.43 18.71 0.70
CA GLY A 60 2.69 18.62 -0.57
C GLY A 60 3.58 18.41 -1.80
N SER A 61 4.83 17.99 -1.63
CA SER A 61 5.72 17.56 -2.70
C SER A 61 5.94 16.05 -2.64
N TYR A 62 5.93 15.43 -3.82
CA TYR A 62 6.26 14.04 -4.06
C TYR A 62 7.64 13.93 -4.66
N ILE A 63 8.41 12.97 -4.17
CA ILE A 63 9.68 12.56 -4.78
C ILE A 63 9.60 11.07 -5.01
N ILE A 64 9.86 10.69 -6.25
CA ILE A 64 9.76 9.32 -6.72
C ILE A 64 11.05 8.89 -7.40
N SER A 65 11.28 7.58 -7.47
CA SER A 65 12.16 7.00 -8.49
C SER A 65 11.31 6.30 -9.54
N ARG A 66 11.68 6.42 -10.81
CA ARG A 66 11.10 5.59 -11.86
C ARG A 66 11.51 4.14 -11.61
N ARG A 67 10.53 3.23 -11.69
CA ARG A 67 10.81 1.80 -11.58
C ARG A 67 11.41 1.29 -12.87
N ASN A 68 12.59 0.72 -12.77
CA ASN A 68 13.26 0.05 -13.85
C ASN A 68 12.63 -1.35 -14.05
N LEU A 69 12.26 -1.65 -15.30
CA LEU A 69 11.73 -2.94 -15.74
C LEU A 69 12.60 -3.61 -16.81
N ASN A 70 13.54 -2.87 -17.42
CA ASN A 70 14.25 -3.24 -18.66
C ASN A 70 15.78 -3.01 -18.54
N ASP A 71 16.37 -3.36 -17.40
CA ASP A 71 17.83 -3.31 -17.15
C ASP A 71 18.50 -1.94 -17.39
N GLU A 72 17.79 -0.84 -17.16
CA GLU A 72 18.40 0.51 -17.15
C GLU A 72 19.56 0.56 -16.13
N LYS A 73 20.73 1.06 -16.55
CA LYS A 73 21.95 1.06 -15.71
C LYS A 73 22.02 2.23 -14.72
N ASN A 74 21.13 3.20 -14.85
CA ASN A 74 21.06 4.41 -14.04
C ASN A 74 19.68 4.51 -13.38
N MET A 75 19.62 5.34 -12.34
CA MET A 75 18.39 5.58 -11.61
C MET A 75 17.93 7.02 -11.80
N ASP A 76 16.72 7.17 -12.33
CA ASP A 76 16.10 8.47 -12.56
C ASP A 76 15.13 8.81 -11.43
N TYR A 77 15.18 10.06 -11.00
CA TYR A 77 14.32 10.62 -9.96
C TYR A 77 13.49 11.76 -10.51
N TYR A 78 12.26 11.84 -10.02
CA TYR A 78 11.31 12.86 -10.44
C TYR A 78 10.61 13.43 -9.21
N SER A 79 10.06 14.62 -9.37
CA SER A 79 9.21 15.26 -8.38
C SER A 79 7.97 15.85 -9.03
N TYR A 80 6.96 16.10 -8.20
CA TYR A 80 5.78 16.89 -8.55
C TYR A 80 5.09 17.37 -7.28
N SER A 81 4.19 18.34 -7.39
CA SER A 81 3.40 18.79 -6.25
C SER A 81 2.01 18.16 -6.20
N GLU A 82 1.43 18.15 -5.00
CA GLU A 82 0.01 17.84 -4.76
C GLU A 82 -0.90 18.71 -5.60
N ARG A 83 -0.51 19.98 -5.84
CA ARG A 83 -1.27 20.89 -6.69
C ARG A 83 -1.27 20.42 -8.13
N ASP A 84 -0.12 20.00 -8.66
CA ASP A 84 -0.01 19.53 -10.05
C ASP A 84 -0.82 18.25 -10.25
N LEU A 85 -0.70 17.30 -9.32
CA LEU A 85 -1.52 16.09 -9.30
C LEU A 85 -3.01 16.42 -9.24
N THR A 86 -3.41 17.31 -8.32
CA THR A 86 -4.81 17.73 -8.18
C THR A 86 -5.34 18.39 -9.44
N ASN A 87 -4.58 19.30 -10.03
CA ASN A 87 -4.95 19.97 -11.28
C ASN A 87 -5.12 18.96 -12.42
N LEU A 88 -4.25 17.95 -12.47
CA LEU A 88 -4.27 16.91 -13.50
C LEU A 88 -5.55 16.07 -13.45
N TYR A 89 -6.03 15.66 -12.27
CA TYR A 89 -7.24 14.82 -12.16
C TYR A 89 -8.53 15.60 -11.88
N SER A 90 -8.47 16.90 -11.55
CA SER A 90 -9.66 17.72 -11.27
C SER A 90 -10.75 17.70 -12.35
N PRO A 91 -10.45 17.60 -13.67
CA PRO A 91 -11.48 17.46 -14.70
C PRO A 91 -12.38 16.23 -14.50
N ILE A 92 -11.81 15.12 -14.00
CA ILE A 92 -12.52 13.84 -13.76
C ILE A 92 -13.63 14.02 -12.73
N LEU A 93 -13.43 14.89 -11.73
CA LEU A 93 -14.41 15.13 -10.66
C LEU A 93 -15.71 15.75 -11.18
N LYS A 94 -15.65 16.46 -12.32
CA LYS A 94 -16.80 17.14 -12.93
C LYS A 94 -17.50 16.29 -13.99
N GLY A 95 -16.83 15.26 -14.50
CA GLY A 95 -17.36 14.39 -15.54
C GLY A 95 -18.32 13.33 -15.03
N ASP A 96 -19.04 12.72 -15.97
CA ASP A 96 -19.93 11.57 -15.76
C ASP A 96 -19.25 10.23 -16.11
N HIS A 97 -18.06 10.28 -16.73
CA HIS A 97 -17.32 9.13 -17.26
C HIS A 97 -16.00 8.91 -16.51
N ALA A 98 -16.04 8.99 -15.18
CA ALA A 98 -14.84 8.96 -14.35
C ALA A 98 -13.97 7.70 -14.55
N PHE A 99 -14.57 6.55 -14.87
CA PHE A 99 -13.82 5.33 -15.10
C PHE A 99 -12.98 5.40 -16.38
N GLU A 100 -13.58 5.84 -17.49
CA GLU A 100 -12.92 6.06 -18.77
C GLU A 100 -11.85 7.16 -18.67
N ASP A 101 -12.17 8.24 -17.97
CA ASP A 101 -11.27 9.37 -17.78
C ASP A 101 -10.04 8.98 -16.95
N ILE A 102 -10.22 8.18 -15.88
CA ILE A 102 -9.09 7.62 -15.11
C ILE A 102 -8.24 6.70 -15.98
N ASN A 103 -8.85 5.87 -16.83
CA ASN A 103 -8.09 5.00 -17.74
C ASN A 103 -7.32 5.80 -18.79
N THR A 104 -7.88 6.91 -19.28
CA THR A 104 -7.21 7.83 -20.21
C THR A 104 -6.05 8.55 -19.53
N LEU A 105 -6.26 9.02 -18.29
CA LEU A 105 -5.24 9.68 -17.49
C LEU A 105 -4.01 8.79 -17.32
N MET A 106 -4.20 7.50 -17.09
CA MET A 106 -3.11 6.52 -16.94
C MET A 106 -2.10 6.55 -18.09
N GLY A 107 -2.55 6.78 -19.33
CA GLY A 107 -1.68 6.82 -20.51
C GLY A 107 -0.80 8.08 -20.60
N THR A 108 -1.21 9.17 -19.95
CA THR A 108 -0.53 10.47 -20.02
C THR A 108 0.03 10.94 -18.67
N PHE A 109 -0.20 10.17 -17.61
CA PHE A 109 0.09 10.54 -16.23
C PHE A 109 1.54 10.97 -16.03
N LYS A 110 2.49 10.20 -16.58
CA LYS A 110 3.93 10.45 -16.40
C LYS A 110 4.38 11.71 -17.14
N GLU A 111 3.99 11.84 -18.40
CA GLU A 111 4.40 12.95 -19.27
C GLU A 111 3.90 14.29 -18.75
N ASN A 112 2.71 14.30 -18.12
CA ASN A 112 2.08 15.51 -17.62
C ASN A 112 2.41 15.84 -16.15
N LEU A 113 3.06 14.93 -15.42
CA LEU A 113 3.27 15.09 -13.98
C LEU A 113 4.74 15.03 -13.58
N TRP A 114 5.55 14.16 -14.18
CA TRP A 114 6.88 13.87 -13.66
C TRP A 114 7.91 14.91 -14.11
N ASP A 115 8.35 15.76 -13.18
CA ASP A 115 9.46 16.69 -13.41
C ASP A 115 10.79 16.05 -13.00
N PRO A 116 11.77 15.92 -13.91
CA PRO A 116 13.07 15.32 -13.58
C PRO A 116 13.83 16.11 -12.50
N ILE A 117 14.46 15.40 -11.56
CA ILE A 117 15.35 16.00 -10.57
C ILE A 117 16.77 16.04 -11.13
N GLU A 118 17.22 17.22 -11.58
CA GLU A 118 18.56 17.39 -12.17
C GLU A 118 19.71 17.15 -11.17
N ASN A 119 19.50 17.48 -9.88
CA ASN A 119 20.49 17.28 -8.84
C ASN A 119 19.96 16.40 -7.70
N PRO A 120 20.04 15.06 -7.84
CA PRO A 120 19.57 14.12 -6.83
C PRO A 120 20.24 14.32 -5.46
N ILE A 121 21.53 14.65 -5.44
CA ILE A 121 22.32 14.81 -4.22
C ILE A 121 21.79 15.95 -3.34
N TYR A 122 21.42 17.08 -3.94
CA TYR A 122 20.79 18.20 -3.21
C TYR A 122 19.48 17.79 -2.53
N ASN A 123 18.75 16.87 -3.15
CA ASN A 123 17.49 16.32 -2.65
C ASN A 123 17.67 15.14 -1.68
N ARG A 124 18.92 14.85 -1.29
CA ARG A 124 19.33 13.72 -0.44
C ARG A 124 19.03 12.36 -1.07
N LEU A 125 19.03 12.29 -2.39
CA LEU A 125 18.88 11.06 -3.16
C LEU A 125 20.27 10.61 -3.64
N PRO A 126 20.63 9.33 -3.52
CA PRO A 126 21.91 8.84 -3.98
C PRO A 126 21.94 8.77 -5.52
N LEU A 127 23.10 9.10 -6.11
CA LEU A 127 23.40 8.75 -7.48
C LEU A 127 23.90 7.31 -7.50
N ILE A 128 23.25 6.46 -8.28
CA ILE A 128 23.56 5.03 -8.38
C ILE A 128 23.74 4.69 -9.85
N SER A 129 24.85 4.04 -10.16
CA SER A 129 25.07 3.37 -11.42
C SER A 129 25.64 1.99 -11.21
N ILE A 130 25.32 1.08 -12.12
CA ILE A 130 25.89 -0.27 -12.15
C ILE A 130 26.99 -0.33 -13.21
N GLU A 131 28.18 -0.74 -12.78
CA GLU A 131 29.29 -1.06 -13.68
C GLU A 131 29.22 -2.52 -14.12
N ASN A 132 30.12 -2.88 -15.03
CA ASN A 132 30.35 -4.28 -15.37
C ASN A 132 30.74 -5.07 -14.10
N ASP A 133 30.45 -6.38 -14.09
CA ASP A 133 30.67 -7.27 -12.94
C ASP A 133 29.80 -6.98 -11.70
N ASN A 134 28.65 -6.33 -11.86
CA ASN A 134 27.70 -6.05 -10.78
C ASN A 134 28.32 -5.28 -9.60
N GLN A 135 29.20 -4.32 -9.93
CA GLN A 135 29.68 -3.33 -8.97
C GLN A 135 28.76 -2.11 -8.97
N LEU A 136 28.30 -1.70 -7.79
CA LEU A 136 27.48 -0.51 -7.63
C LEU A 136 28.34 0.69 -7.27
N ASN A 137 28.39 1.66 -8.17
CA ASN A 137 28.89 2.98 -7.87
C ASN A 137 27.80 3.79 -7.21
N ILE A 138 28.02 4.18 -5.96
CA ILE A 138 27.05 4.96 -5.21
C ILE A 138 27.72 6.24 -4.71
N LYS A 139 27.10 7.38 -5.02
CA LYS A 139 27.45 8.69 -4.47
C LYS A 139 26.26 9.25 -3.71
N THR A 140 26.49 9.62 -2.46
CA THR A 140 25.52 10.29 -1.59
C THR A 140 25.96 11.73 -1.33
N SER A 141 25.19 12.48 -0.54
CA SER A 141 25.60 13.80 -0.08
C SER A 141 26.80 13.79 0.86
N THR A 142 27.14 12.64 1.45
CA THR A 142 28.20 12.53 2.47
C THR A 142 29.41 11.71 2.03
N ALA A 143 29.26 10.80 1.06
CA ALA A 143 30.34 9.90 0.65
C ALA A 143 30.12 9.34 -0.76
N SER A 144 31.18 8.77 -1.33
CA SER A 144 31.11 7.93 -2.54
C SER A 144 31.77 6.57 -2.25
N LYS A 145 31.19 5.48 -2.75
CA LYS A 145 31.73 4.13 -2.57
C LYS A 145 31.33 3.22 -3.73
N VAL A 146 32.24 2.31 -4.06
CA VAL A 146 31.95 1.17 -4.94
C VAL A 146 31.63 -0.04 -4.07
N LEU A 147 30.47 -0.64 -4.26
CA LEU A 147 30.03 -1.82 -3.54
C LEU A 147 30.08 -3.04 -4.45
N ASN A 148 30.84 -4.06 -4.06
CA ASN A 148 30.89 -5.34 -4.77
C ASN A 148 29.70 -6.22 -4.29
N LEU A 149 28.69 -6.39 -5.14
CA LEU A 149 27.49 -7.15 -4.78
C LEU A 149 27.76 -8.64 -4.60
N GLN A 150 28.73 -9.20 -5.33
CA GLN A 150 29.10 -10.60 -5.17
C GLN A 150 29.64 -10.86 -3.75
N GLN A 151 30.50 -9.99 -3.24
CA GLN A 151 31.01 -10.09 -1.87
C GLN A 151 29.90 -9.88 -0.84
N LEU A 152 29.09 -8.82 -0.99
CA LEU A 152 28.03 -8.50 -0.01
C LEU A 152 26.91 -9.55 0.06
N SER A 153 26.65 -10.26 -1.04
CA SER A 153 25.64 -11.31 -1.13
C SER A 153 26.17 -12.72 -0.82
N ASN A 154 27.43 -12.85 -0.38
CA ASN A 154 28.09 -14.15 -0.21
C ASN A 154 28.04 -15.03 -1.48
N ASN A 155 28.37 -14.44 -2.62
CA ASN A 155 28.36 -15.06 -3.96
C ASN A 155 26.98 -15.50 -4.50
N LYS A 156 25.87 -15.08 -3.87
CA LYS A 156 24.52 -15.36 -4.41
C LYS A 156 24.20 -14.53 -5.64
N ILE A 157 24.76 -13.32 -5.73
CA ILE A 157 24.80 -12.48 -6.93
C ILE A 157 26.18 -12.70 -7.56
N THR A 158 26.25 -13.07 -8.84
CA THR A 158 27.52 -13.26 -9.57
C THR A 158 27.73 -12.14 -10.59
N THR A 159 28.93 -12.03 -11.16
CA THR A 159 29.24 -11.01 -12.19
C THR A 159 28.49 -11.21 -13.50
N GLN A 160 27.92 -12.39 -13.73
CA GLN A 160 27.17 -12.75 -14.94
C GLN A 160 25.66 -12.51 -14.79
N ASP A 161 25.20 -12.12 -13.60
CA ASP A 161 23.79 -11.89 -13.36
C ASP A 161 23.35 -10.54 -13.94
N GLU A 162 22.27 -10.53 -14.73
CA GLU A 162 21.62 -9.29 -15.14
C GLU A 162 20.73 -8.80 -13.99
N LEU A 163 20.97 -7.57 -13.53
CA LEU A 163 20.31 -6.97 -12.38
C LEU A 163 19.37 -5.83 -12.79
N VAL A 164 18.11 -5.96 -12.39
CA VAL A 164 17.17 -4.83 -12.34
C VAL A 164 17.22 -4.22 -10.94
N ILE A 165 17.53 -2.93 -10.85
CA ILE A 165 17.70 -2.22 -9.57
C ILE A 165 16.65 -1.13 -9.44
N ASN A 166 16.00 -1.07 -8.27
CA ASN A 166 14.98 -0.10 -7.94
C ASN A 166 15.23 0.52 -6.56
N MET A 167 15.12 1.84 -6.44
CA MET A 167 15.09 2.48 -5.12
C MET A 167 13.76 2.21 -4.45
N ILE A 168 13.80 1.69 -3.23
CA ILE A 168 12.59 1.42 -2.44
C ILE A 168 12.42 2.46 -1.33
N SER A 169 13.51 2.93 -0.74
CA SER A 169 13.48 3.94 0.31
C SER A 169 14.75 4.79 0.27
N SER A 170 14.61 6.08 0.54
CA SER A 170 15.74 6.97 0.76
C SER A 170 15.37 8.06 1.76
N ASN A 171 16.19 8.22 2.80
CA ASN A 171 16.00 9.25 3.81
C ASN A 171 17.36 9.81 4.28
N LYS A 172 17.33 10.66 5.31
CA LYS A 172 18.55 11.31 5.83
C LYS A 172 19.59 10.31 6.35
N GLN A 173 19.18 9.12 6.78
CA GLN A 173 20.08 8.10 7.34
C GLN A 173 20.72 7.26 6.24
N GLY A 174 19.97 6.90 5.22
CA GLY A 174 20.44 6.01 4.16
C GLY A 174 19.37 5.66 3.14
N PHE A 175 19.56 4.53 2.48
CA PHE A 175 18.70 4.09 1.39
C PHE A 175 18.58 2.55 1.33
N VAL A 176 17.55 2.10 0.63
CA VAL A 176 17.26 0.68 0.38
C VAL A 176 17.03 0.48 -1.11
N LEU A 177 17.79 -0.44 -1.70
CA LEU A 177 17.60 -0.88 -3.09
C LEU A 177 16.97 -2.26 -3.11
N GLU A 178 16.01 -2.48 -3.99
CA GLU A 178 15.61 -3.81 -4.44
C GLU A 178 16.41 -4.16 -5.69
N MET A 179 16.99 -5.35 -5.71
CA MET A 179 17.79 -5.88 -6.81
C MET A 179 17.17 -7.21 -7.22
N ARG A 180 16.76 -7.32 -8.48
CA ARG A 180 16.16 -8.54 -9.02
C ARG A 180 17.11 -9.17 -10.03
N ILE A 181 17.20 -10.49 -9.99
CA ILE A 181 17.80 -11.29 -11.06
C ILE A 181 16.63 -11.97 -11.79
N PRO A 182 16.09 -11.40 -12.87
CA PRO A 182 14.84 -11.87 -13.49
C PRO A 182 14.91 -13.34 -13.90
N ILE A 183 16.01 -13.74 -14.54
CA ILE A 183 16.24 -15.11 -15.04
C ILE A 183 16.20 -16.13 -13.89
N LYS A 184 16.78 -15.80 -12.73
CA LYS A 184 16.82 -16.67 -11.55
C LYS A 184 15.57 -16.54 -10.67
N LYS A 185 14.68 -15.59 -10.95
CA LYS A 185 13.54 -15.21 -10.09
C LYS A 185 13.96 -14.90 -8.65
N MET A 186 15.15 -14.34 -8.46
CA MET A 186 15.67 -13.99 -7.13
C MET A 186 15.52 -12.49 -6.89
N VAL A 187 15.20 -12.13 -5.65
CA VAL A 187 15.11 -10.74 -5.19
C VAL A 187 16.01 -10.57 -3.97
N PHE A 188 16.78 -9.49 -3.98
CA PHE A 188 17.66 -9.08 -2.90
C PHE A 188 17.37 -7.63 -2.52
N TYR A 189 17.66 -7.28 -1.27
CA TYR A 189 17.60 -5.92 -0.77
C TYR A 189 18.97 -5.50 -0.28
N LEU A 190 19.48 -4.37 -0.79
CA LEU A 190 20.66 -3.70 -0.27
C LEU A 190 20.21 -2.61 0.71
N PHE A 191 20.61 -2.73 1.97
CA PHE A 191 20.44 -1.71 3.00
C PHE A 191 21.77 -0.99 3.19
N SER A 192 21.78 0.34 3.16
CA SER A 192 23.02 1.10 3.36
C SER A 192 22.78 2.47 3.99
N PHE A 193 23.66 2.86 4.90
CA PHE A 193 23.71 4.23 5.41
C PHE A 193 24.41 5.17 4.41
N ASN A 194 24.05 6.45 4.42
CA ASN A 194 24.59 7.43 3.47
C ASN A 194 26.12 7.59 3.55
N ASN A 195 26.72 7.34 4.72
CA ASN A 195 28.17 7.37 4.94
C ASN A 195 28.86 6.01 4.70
N PHE A 196 28.10 4.98 4.32
CA PHE A 196 28.56 3.60 4.13
C PHE A 196 29.25 2.95 5.35
N SER A 197 28.92 3.42 6.56
CA SER A 197 29.36 2.79 7.81
C SER A 197 28.87 1.34 7.94
N SER A 198 27.76 1.01 7.29
CA SER A 198 27.26 -0.36 7.14
C SER A 198 26.51 -0.49 5.81
N SER A 199 26.71 -1.62 5.15
CA SER A 199 25.97 -2.06 3.98
C SER A 199 25.73 -3.56 4.07
N ASP A 200 24.50 -4.01 3.84
CA ASP A 200 24.14 -5.43 3.86
C ASP A 200 23.24 -5.78 2.68
N VAL A 201 23.49 -6.93 2.08
CA VAL A 201 22.56 -7.55 1.12
C VAL A 201 21.83 -8.69 1.81
N ILE A 202 20.50 -8.69 1.70
CA ILE A 202 19.63 -9.73 2.25
C ILE A 202 18.75 -10.24 1.12
N ASN A 203 18.65 -11.56 0.97
CA ASN A 203 17.72 -12.17 0.02
C ASN A 203 16.28 -12.07 0.53
N LYS A 204 15.30 -11.87 -0.36
CA LYS A 204 13.88 -11.75 0.00
C LYS A 204 13.36 -12.95 0.81
N GLU A 205 13.77 -14.17 0.50
CA GLU A 205 13.37 -15.37 1.24
C GLU A 205 13.93 -15.36 2.68
N GLU A 206 15.19 -14.94 2.86
CA GLU A 206 15.76 -14.71 4.21
C GLU A 206 14.98 -13.63 4.96
N PHE A 207 14.51 -12.62 4.23
CA PHE A 207 13.67 -11.57 4.77
C PHE A 207 12.34 -12.14 5.27
N GLU A 208 11.58 -12.80 4.40
CA GLU A 208 10.26 -13.37 4.71
C GLU A 208 10.30 -14.42 5.83
N ASN A 209 11.37 -15.22 5.90
CA ASN A 209 11.57 -16.23 6.93
C ASN A 209 12.08 -15.67 8.27
N GLY A 210 12.40 -14.37 8.37
CA GLY A 210 12.81 -13.73 9.62
C GLY A 210 14.22 -14.07 10.13
N THR A 211 15.03 -14.80 9.34
CA THR A 211 16.38 -15.26 9.72
C THR A 211 17.43 -14.14 9.79
N HIS A 212 17.03 -12.93 9.45
CA HIS A 212 17.83 -11.71 9.30
C HIS A 212 17.50 -10.65 10.39
N SER A 213 16.58 -10.97 11.31
CA SER A 213 16.02 -10.03 12.31
C SER A 213 17.08 -9.25 13.10
N GLU A 214 18.16 -9.91 13.57
CA GLU A 214 19.27 -9.22 14.25
C GLU A 214 20.03 -8.24 13.35
N ARG A 215 20.28 -8.61 12.09
CA ARG A 215 20.94 -7.73 11.11
C ARG A 215 20.05 -6.53 10.74
N MET A 216 18.73 -6.68 10.79
CA MET A 216 17.80 -5.59 10.47
C MET A 216 17.68 -4.54 11.55
N LYS A 217 17.98 -4.87 12.80
CA LYS A 217 17.87 -3.93 13.93
C LYS A 217 18.61 -2.61 13.67
N LYS A 218 19.78 -2.67 13.01
CA LYS A 218 20.54 -1.45 12.65
C LYS A 218 19.92 -0.65 11.50
N TYR A 219 19.09 -1.26 10.65
CA TYR A 219 18.51 -0.60 9.47
C TYR A 219 17.08 -0.12 9.66
N VAL A 220 16.46 -0.30 10.83
CA VAL A 220 15.09 0.14 11.11
C VAL A 220 14.90 1.63 10.78
N LEU A 221 15.91 2.46 11.04
CA LEU A 221 15.88 3.89 10.73
C LEU A 221 15.78 4.22 9.23
N LEU A 222 16.15 3.29 8.33
CA LEU A 222 16.05 3.49 6.88
C LEU A 222 14.60 3.47 6.37
N PHE A 223 13.66 2.94 7.16
CA PHE A 223 12.24 2.88 6.82
C PHE A 223 11.44 4.03 7.43
N LYS A 224 12.06 4.85 8.29
CA LYS A 224 11.37 6.01 8.88
C LYS A 224 11.09 7.05 7.81
N LYS A 225 9.82 7.42 7.71
CA LYS A 225 9.30 8.57 6.94
C LYS A 225 9.29 9.84 7.78
N ASP A 226 9.10 9.70 9.10
CA ASP A 226 9.12 10.79 10.09
C ASP A 226 9.96 10.38 11.31
N ASP A 227 10.67 11.33 11.90
CA ASP A 227 11.48 11.16 13.12
C ASP A 227 10.66 10.73 14.34
N LYS A 228 9.36 11.02 14.39
CA LYS A 228 8.46 10.66 15.49
C LYS A 228 7.93 9.23 15.43
N GLN A 229 8.17 8.50 14.33
CA GLN A 229 7.68 7.13 14.20
C GLN A 229 8.35 6.20 15.22
N GLU A 230 7.52 5.53 16.01
CA GLU A 230 7.90 4.48 16.96
C GLU A 230 7.90 3.09 16.30
N TYR A 231 7.12 2.92 15.24
CA TYR A 231 7.02 1.72 14.44
C TYR A 231 7.14 2.07 12.95
N VAL A 232 7.72 1.15 12.18
CA VAL A 232 7.85 1.24 10.72
C VAL A 232 7.57 -0.13 10.11
N SER A 233 7.15 -0.18 8.85
CA SER A 233 6.96 -1.46 8.15
C SER A 233 7.88 -1.57 6.94
N PHE A 234 8.27 -2.80 6.61
CA PHE A 234 8.88 -3.14 5.34
C PHE A 234 8.44 -4.54 4.93
N LEU A 235 7.97 -4.69 3.69
CA LEU A 235 7.30 -5.90 3.21
C LEU A 235 6.16 -6.32 4.15
N ASN A 236 6.15 -7.56 4.65
CA ASN A 236 5.15 -8.10 5.56
C ASN A 236 5.56 -8.00 7.05
N GLN A 237 6.51 -7.12 7.38
CA GLN A 237 7.06 -7.01 8.73
C GLN A 237 6.90 -5.61 9.30
N ILE A 238 6.67 -5.54 10.60
CA ILE A 238 6.63 -4.32 11.39
C ILE A 238 7.81 -4.35 12.36
N PHE A 239 8.51 -3.22 12.47
CA PHE A 239 9.69 -3.05 13.29
C PHE A 239 9.42 -1.96 14.33
N SER A 240 9.70 -2.24 15.59
CA SER A 240 9.75 -1.19 16.62
C SER A 240 11.09 -0.47 16.53
N VAL A 241 11.06 0.85 16.43
CA VAL A 241 12.24 1.71 16.37
C VAL A 241 12.98 1.74 17.72
N LYS A 242 12.26 1.60 18.83
CA LYS A 242 12.83 1.77 20.18
C LYS A 242 13.64 0.55 20.65
N ASN A 243 13.07 -0.65 20.49
CA ASN A 243 13.66 -1.88 21.01
C ASN A 243 14.09 -2.84 19.89
N ASN A 244 13.92 -2.45 18.62
CA ASN A 244 14.26 -3.24 17.45
C ASN A 244 13.58 -4.62 17.43
N ALA A 245 12.39 -4.74 18.04
CA ALA A 245 11.54 -5.91 17.92
C ALA A 245 10.94 -6.00 16.52
N VAL A 246 10.81 -7.23 16.01
CA VAL A 246 10.22 -7.53 14.70
C VAL A 246 8.93 -8.31 14.91
N PHE A 247 7.86 -7.86 14.24
CA PHE A 247 6.54 -8.45 14.29
C PHE A 247 6.15 -8.86 12.87
N GLN A 248 5.79 -10.14 12.71
CA GLN A 248 5.29 -10.65 11.43
C GLN A 248 3.82 -10.27 11.28
N VAL A 249 3.45 -9.76 10.11
CA VAL A 249 2.04 -9.61 9.76
C VAL A 249 1.48 -10.98 9.41
N ARG A 250 0.37 -11.33 10.06
CA ARG A 250 -0.28 -12.62 9.92
C ARG A 250 -0.78 -12.82 8.49
N ASN A 251 -0.69 -14.07 8.02
CA ASN A 251 -1.31 -14.47 6.76
C ASN A 251 -2.81 -14.14 6.76
N GLY A 252 -3.26 -13.40 5.75
CA GLY A 252 -4.64 -12.93 5.66
C GLY A 252 -4.84 -11.48 6.09
N ASP A 253 -3.83 -10.83 6.67
CA ASP A 253 -3.82 -9.38 6.92
C ASP A 253 -2.96 -8.68 5.85
N LEU A 254 -3.19 -7.38 5.68
CA LEU A 254 -2.53 -6.59 4.64
C LEU A 254 -1.99 -5.27 5.21
N ILE A 255 -0.73 -4.93 4.92
CA ILE A 255 -0.15 -3.61 5.23
C ILE A 255 -0.56 -2.57 4.16
N SER A 256 -0.86 -1.35 4.59
CA SER A 256 -1.23 -0.25 3.70
C SER A 256 -0.09 0.17 2.79
N MET A 257 -0.41 0.79 1.66
CA MET A 257 0.59 1.27 0.70
C MET A 257 1.58 2.28 1.32
N ASP A 258 1.12 3.05 2.31
CA ASP A 258 1.96 3.98 3.06
C ASP A 258 2.73 3.32 4.23
N GLY A 259 2.50 2.04 4.51
CA GLY A 259 3.19 1.27 5.55
C GLY A 259 2.80 1.64 6.98
N MET A 260 1.65 2.30 7.18
CA MET A 260 1.25 2.84 8.48
C MET A 260 0.08 2.12 9.13
N PHE A 261 -0.64 1.30 8.37
CA PHE A 261 -1.86 0.63 8.80
C PHE A 261 -1.89 -0.84 8.38
N VAL A 262 -2.66 -1.63 9.09
CA VAL A 262 -2.93 -3.03 8.77
C VAL A 262 -4.43 -3.24 8.63
N TYR A 263 -4.85 -3.76 7.49
CA TYR A 263 -6.21 -4.25 7.26
C TYR A 263 -6.31 -5.68 7.78
N LEU A 264 -7.23 -5.91 8.72
CA LEU A 264 -7.39 -7.22 9.35
C LEU A 264 -8.30 -8.14 8.53
N ASN A 265 -7.87 -9.39 8.33
CA ASN A 265 -8.57 -10.40 7.53
C ASN A 265 -8.94 -9.91 6.12
N GLY A 266 -8.09 -9.07 5.53
CA GLY A 266 -8.21 -8.64 4.14
C GLY A 266 -6.92 -8.88 3.41
N THR A 267 -7.02 -9.47 2.21
CA THR A 267 -5.91 -9.64 1.29
C THR A 267 -6.21 -8.92 -0.02
N PHE A 268 -5.19 -8.80 -0.88
CA PHE A 268 -5.39 -8.36 -2.26
C PHE A 268 -6.37 -9.26 -3.02
N GLU A 269 -6.47 -10.54 -2.67
CA GLU A 269 -7.26 -11.55 -3.41
C GLU A 269 -8.66 -11.80 -2.82
N GLY A 270 -9.01 -11.18 -1.68
CA GLY A 270 -10.34 -11.34 -1.12
C GLY A 270 -10.55 -10.66 0.23
N ILE A 271 -11.69 -10.00 0.34
CA ILE A 271 -12.29 -9.56 1.61
C ILE A 271 -13.69 -10.16 1.76
N SER A 272 -14.01 -10.56 2.99
CA SER A 272 -15.34 -11.09 3.29
C SER A 272 -16.32 -9.97 3.61
N GLU A 273 -17.61 -10.25 3.42
CA GLU A 273 -18.69 -9.38 3.89
C GLU A 273 -18.67 -9.27 5.42
N GLY A 274 -19.29 -8.23 5.95
CA GLY A 274 -19.45 -7.99 7.38
C GLY A 274 -18.48 -6.95 7.91
N LYS A 275 -18.17 -7.04 9.21
CA LYS A 275 -17.37 -6.05 9.93
C LYS A 275 -15.90 -6.08 9.50
N GLN A 276 -15.48 -5.01 8.85
CA GLN A 276 -14.10 -4.73 8.47
C GLN A 276 -13.39 -3.96 9.58
N LYS A 277 -12.07 -4.12 9.69
CA LYS A 277 -11.26 -3.49 10.75
C LYS A 277 -9.88 -3.10 10.22
N ILE A 278 -9.46 -1.88 10.54
CA ILE A 278 -8.13 -1.36 10.23
C ILE A 278 -7.46 -0.92 11.53
N GLN A 279 -6.20 -1.28 11.71
CA GLN A 279 -5.37 -0.87 12.86
C GLN A 279 -4.18 -0.04 12.39
N THR A 280 -3.63 0.78 13.30
CA THR A 280 -2.27 1.30 13.10
C THR A 280 -1.28 0.15 13.21
N ILE A 281 -0.11 0.25 12.57
CA ILE A 281 0.96 -0.75 12.73
C ILE A 281 1.44 -0.87 14.19
N LYS A 282 1.29 0.19 15.00
CA LYS A 282 1.61 0.19 16.42
C LYS A 282 0.63 -0.70 17.19
N ASP A 283 -0.66 -0.42 17.06
CA ASP A 283 -1.71 -1.18 17.77
C ASP A 283 -1.69 -2.65 17.35
N TYR A 284 -1.41 -2.93 16.08
CA TYR A 284 -1.23 -4.28 15.56
C TYR A 284 -0.05 -4.99 16.23
N ALA A 285 1.14 -4.35 16.25
CA ALA A 285 2.34 -4.93 16.84
C ALA A 285 2.23 -5.13 18.37
N GLU A 286 1.53 -4.24 19.06
CA GLU A 286 1.28 -4.32 20.50
C GLU A 286 0.11 -5.26 20.86
N SER A 287 -0.60 -5.82 19.86
CA SER A 287 -1.82 -6.60 20.06
C SER A 287 -2.91 -5.84 20.85
N ASN A 288 -2.98 -4.52 20.66
CA ASN A 288 -4.03 -3.69 21.25
C ASN A 288 -5.34 -3.92 20.49
N ASP A 289 -6.45 -4.07 21.21
CA ASP A 289 -7.81 -4.14 20.63
C ASP A 289 -8.35 -2.73 20.32
N GLN A 290 -7.52 -1.91 19.66
CA GLN A 290 -7.86 -0.55 19.22
C GLN A 290 -7.89 -0.52 17.70
N TYR A 291 -8.96 0.04 17.14
CA TYR A 291 -9.15 0.10 15.70
C TYR A 291 -9.12 1.55 15.24
N HIS A 292 -8.33 1.83 14.22
CA HIS A 292 -8.37 3.13 13.56
C HIS A 292 -9.69 3.32 12.82
N ALA A 293 -10.22 2.26 12.20
CA ALA A 293 -11.53 2.24 11.56
C ALA A 293 -12.20 0.88 11.70
N ALA A 294 -13.53 0.86 11.82
CA ALA A 294 -14.32 -0.36 11.86
C ALA A 294 -15.71 -0.12 11.24
N PHE A 295 -15.91 -0.63 10.03
CA PHE A 295 -17.13 -0.40 9.23
C PHE A 295 -17.73 -1.71 8.75
N ASN A 296 -19.00 -1.70 8.33
CA ASN A 296 -19.66 -2.86 7.77
C ASN A 296 -19.65 -2.80 6.24
N LEU A 297 -19.23 -3.89 5.59
CA LEU A 297 -19.30 -4.06 4.15
C LEU A 297 -20.43 -5.04 3.84
N ASP A 298 -21.34 -4.65 2.96
CA ASP A 298 -22.51 -5.44 2.56
C ASP A 298 -22.60 -5.47 1.03
N TYR A 299 -22.29 -6.62 0.45
CA TYR A 299 -22.29 -6.82 -1.00
C TYR A 299 -23.72 -6.89 -1.55
N GLY A 300 -24.66 -7.43 -0.78
CA GLY A 300 -26.07 -7.44 -1.17
C GLY A 300 -26.63 -6.02 -1.30
N ALA A 301 -26.32 -5.14 -0.36
CA ALA A 301 -26.71 -3.74 -0.38
C ALA A 301 -26.09 -3.00 -1.57
N ILE A 302 -24.79 -3.21 -1.84
CA ILE A 302 -24.11 -2.61 -3.00
C ILE A 302 -24.74 -3.10 -4.32
N ALA A 303 -24.97 -4.41 -4.47
CA ALA A 303 -25.59 -4.96 -5.67
C ALA A 303 -27.00 -4.40 -5.89
N LYS A 304 -27.78 -4.24 -4.80
CA LYS A 304 -29.13 -3.65 -4.85
C LYS A 304 -29.09 -2.18 -5.25
N GLU A 305 -28.17 -1.40 -4.69
CA GLU A 305 -28.02 0.03 -5.03
C GLU A 305 -27.68 0.23 -6.52
N LEU A 306 -26.97 -0.73 -7.10
CA LEU A 306 -26.58 -0.74 -8.52
C LEU A 306 -27.58 -1.49 -9.44
N ASP A 307 -28.72 -1.95 -8.90
CA ASP A 307 -29.72 -2.78 -9.61
C ASP A 307 -29.12 -4.03 -10.31
N LEU A 308 -28.11 -4.64 -9.71
CA LEU A 308 -27.44 -5.82 -10.24
C LEU A 308 -28.18 -7.11 -9.88
N LYS A 309 -28.45 -7.94 -10.89
CA LYS A 309 -29.02 -9.29 -10.70
C LYS A 309 -27.91 -10.31 -10.54
N THR A 310 -27.56 -10.61 -9.30
CA THR A 310 -26.37 -11.39 -8.95
C THR A 310 -26.70 -12.77 -8.38
N SER A 311 -25.77 -13.71 -8.49
CA SER A 311 -25.82 -14.99 -7.78
C SER A 311 -24.48 -15.34 -7.12
N GLY A 312 -24.54 -16.09 -6.02
CA GLY A 312 -23.36 -16.54 -5.28
C GLY A 312 -22.58 -15.42 -4.60
N LYS A 313 -21.37 -15.77 -4.11
CA LYS A 313 -20.44 -14.80 -3.49
C LYS A 313 -19.69 -14.05 -4.59
N PRO A 314 -19.56 -12.72 -4.53
CA PRO A 314 -18.73 -11.98 -5.47
C PRO A 314 -17.24 -12.25 -5.24
N ASN A 315 -16.44 -12.10 -6.28
CA ASN A 315 -14.99 -12.04 -6.15
C ASN A 315 -14.59 -10.61 -5.79
N THR A 316 -13.70 -10.43 -4.82
CA THR A 316 -13.29 -9.11 -4.34
C THR A 316 -11.79 -8.96 -4.27
N SER A 317 -11.32 -7.73 -4.41
CA SER A 317 -9.90 -7.40 -4.26
C SER A 317 -9.74 -5.99 -3.72
N ILE A 318 -8.93 -5.82 -2.68
CA ILE A 318 -8.48 -4.49 -2.26
C ILE A 318 -7.51 -4.00 -3.32
N GLN A 319 -7.84 -2.91 -4.00
CA GLN A 319 -7.00 -2.28 -5.02
C GLN A 319 -6.05 -1.24 -4.39
N TYR A 320 -6.50 -0.58 -3.33
CA TYR A 320 -5.75 0.43 -2.60
C TYR A 320 -6.34 0.58 -1.20
N PHE A 321 -5.51 0.83 -0.20
CA PHE A 321 -6.00 1.42 1.05
C PHE A 321 -4.91 2.19 1.79
N ASN A 322 -5.37 3.15 2.58
CA ASN A 322 -4.60 3.86 3.60
C ASN A 322 -5.52 4.11 4.81
N LYS A 323 -5.19 5.11 5.63
CA LYS A 323 -5.98 5.48 6.81
C LYS A 323 -7.36 6.07 6.49
N ASP A 324 -7.52 6.62 5.29
CA ASP A 324 -8.64 7.47 4.90
C ASP A 324 -9.51 6.77 3.86
N TYR A 325 -8.95 6.00 2.93
CA TYR A 325 -9.66 5.28 1.88
C TYR A 325 -9.41 3.77 1.92
N VAL A 326 -10.44 3.00 1.55
CA VAL A 326 -10.31 1.62 1.07
C VAL A 326 -10.97 1.53 -0.29
N VAL A 327 -10.24 1.11 -1.32
CA VAL A 327 -10.76 0.93 -2.67
C VAL A 327 -10.82 -0.54 -3.00
N ILE A 328 -12.01 -1.01 -3.33
CA ILE A 328 -12.32 -2.42 -3.54
C ILE A 328 -12.87 -2.58 -4.94
N LYS A 329 -12.32 -3.52 -5.71
CA LYS A 329 -12.98 -4.01 -6.92
C LYS A 329 -13.82 -5.22 -6.56
N ILE A 330 -15.09 -5.21 -6.95
CA ILE A 330 -16.05 -6.29 -6.72
C ILE A 330 -16.51 -6.81 -8.07
N ILE A 331 -16.46 -8.12 -8.28
CA ILE A 331 -16.93 -8.78 -9.50
C ILE A 331 -18.11 -9.67 -9.12
N TYR A 332 -19.31 -9.28 -9.55
CA TYR A 332 -20.53 -10.03 -9.32
C TYR A 332 -20.79 -11.04 -10.44
N ASN A 333 -21.18 -12.26 -10.07
CA ASN A 333 -21.62 -13.27 -11.02
C ASN A 333 -23.11 -13.08 -11.34
N GLY A 334 -23.51 -13.25 -12.60
CA GLY A 334 -24.91 -13.21 -13.03
C GLY A 334 -25.71 -14.43 -12.55
N ILE A 335 -27.03 -14.33 -12.58
CA ILE A 335 -27.93 -15.42 -12.17
C ILE A 335 -27.89 -16.62 -13.13
N ILE A 336 -27.68 -16.37 -14.43
CA ILE A 336 -27.74 -17.42 -15.45
C ILE A 336 -26.32 -17.80 -15.87
N TRP A 337 -25.60 -16.92 -16.58
CA TRP A 337 -24.19 -17.09 -16.97
C TRP A 337 -23.52 -15.71 -17.06
N GLY A 338 -22.20 -15.64 -16.83
CA GLY A 338 -21.39 -14.42 -17.02
C GLY A 338 -21.30 -13.51 -15.79
N GLN A 339 -20.73 -12.32 -15.97
CA GLN A 339 -20.60 -11.29 -14.94
C GLN A 339 -21.84 -10.37 -14.95
N ALA A 340 -22.39 -10.06 -13.78
CA ALA A 340 -23.48 -9.10 -13.64
C ALA A 340 -22.96 -7.65 -13.63
N GLY A 341 -21.70 -7.45 -13.24
CA GLY A 341 -21.05 -6.16 -13.17
C GLY A 341 -19.78 -6.23 -12.34
N ALA A 342 -18.85 -5.30 -12.58
CA ALA A 342 -17.56 -5.24 -11.89
C ALA A 342 -17.26 -3.87 -11.27
N PRO A 343 -18.13 -3.33 -10.38
CA PRO A 343 -17.94 -1.99 -9.84
C PRO A 343 -16.65 -1.84 -9.03
N THR A 344 -16.13 -0.62 -9.02
CA THR A 344 -15.14 -0.16 -8.05
C THR A 344 -15.86 0.62 -6.95
N VAL A 345 -15.51 0.31 -5.70
CA VAL A 345 -16.07 0.90 -4.50
C VAL A 345 -14.98 1.65 -3.74
N ILE A 346 -15.12 2.95 -3.55
CA ILE A 346 -14.29 3.72 -2.60
C ILE A 346 -15.07 3.83 -1.30
N VAL A 347 -14.53 3.27 -0.23
CA VAL A 347 -14.97 3.47 1.15
C VAL A 347 -14.20 4.66 1.71
N ASP A 348 -14.87 5.79 1.88
CA ASP A 348 -14.31 7.04 2.39
C ASP A 348 -14.49 7.14 3.91
N LEU A 349 -13.38 6.99 4.64
CA LEU A 349 -13.28 6.99 6.09
C LEU A 349 -12.89 8.38 6.65
N GLN A 350 -12.80 9.43 5.82
CA GLN A 350 -12.28 10.74 6.25
C GLN A 350 -13.22 11.45 7.23
N LYS A 351 -14.54 11.32 7.03
CA LYS A 351 -15.56 11.99 7.85
C LYS A 351 -16.00 11.15 9.05
N ASP A 352 -16.40 9.90 8.79
CA ASP A 352 -16.87 8.95 9.80
C ASP A 352 -16.32 7.56 9.48
N LYS A 353 -15.56 6.99 10.42
CA LYS A 353 -14.85 5.72 10.26
C LYS A 353 -15.68 4.49 10.66
N GLU A 354 -16.84 4.71 11.26
CA GLU A 354 -17.82 3.68 11.61
C GLU A 354 -18.97 3.63 10.60
N LYS A 355 -19.28 4.79 9.99
CA LYS A 355 -20.31 4.97 8.95
C LYS A 355 -19.76 5.73 7.74
N PRO A 356 -18.84 5.12 6.96
CA PRO A 356 -18.19 5.79 5.84
C PRO A 356 -19.13 6.11 4.69
N ASP A 357 -18.72 7.01 3.81
CA ASP A 357 -19.37 7.20 2.52
C ASP A 357 -18.84 6.13 1.53
N PHE A 358 -19.71 5.57 0.70
CA PHE A 358 -19.41 4.56 -0.31
C PHE A 358 -19.65 5.13 -1.71
N TYR A 359 -18.59 5.36 -2.47
CA TYR A 359 -18.68 5.79 -3.86
C TYR A 359 -18.59 4.59 -4.80
N LEU A 360 -19.65 4.35 -5.56
CA LEU A 360 -19.81 3.22 -6.47
C LEU A 360 -19.67 3.73 -7.92
N PHE A 361 -18.67 3.24 -8.65
CA PHE A 361 -18.43 3.67 -10.04
C PHE A 361 -17.77 2.57 -10.88
N GLY A 362 -17.62 2.81 -12.18
CA GLY A 362 -16.91 1.90 -13.08
C GLY A 362 -17.63 0.57 -13.30
N LEU A 363 -18.96 0.61 -13.46
CA LEU A 363 -19.73 -0.51 -13.97
C LEU A 363 -19.23 -0.81 -15.39
N ALA A 364 -18.30 -1.74 -15.55
CA ALA A 364 -18.00 -2.29 -16.86
C ALA A 364 -19.25 -3.02 -17.36
N SER A 365 -19.82 -2.53 -18.47
CA SER A 365 -20.90 -3.17 -19.22
C SER A 365 -20.39 -4.26 -20.15
#